data_AF-A0A419SJB9-F1
#
_entry.id   AF-A0A419SJB9-F1
#
_cell.length_a   1.000
_cell.length_b   1.000
_cell.length_c   1.000
_cell.angle_alpha   90.00
_cell.angle_beta   90.00
_cell.angle_gamma   90.00
#
_symmetry.space_group_name_H-M   'P 1'
#
loop_
_entity.id
_entity.type
_entity.pdbx_description
1 polymer ?
#
loop_
_entity_poly.entity_id
_entity_poly.type
_entity_poly.pdbx_seq_one_letter_code
_entity_poly.pdbx_strand_id
1 'polypeptide(L)'
;MQQEKPLTAETVGHFLDEDTFPDLYEQVWNQGNRYFARPGENDHTDLIIVFQDIEDFSASTESKIVIDFKRHKDKLFLIVWTLTDPENPLGFPIPFEISDPVEMQRLESILSQEKVWIHSLAVEKDDQFIHIFSEAYELPEAERNIEKLQENLSSTEEEQEEAAPEEVDANQLTDQQLTQMGFGYALDFSSMIAKQGEQEAQEHVMSAVLQAITMIKYHPQANIRTSQLLVWVSQQNERTAEGELAQLLTVYISSEHEELFQLWTSARQEADPFGAVFLSLPQFLTTLREKPLEKGSYPIMEFKAGELRHLQLSDQFRLRLASLWNGQGANPYLAEEQ
;
A
#
# COMPACT_ATOMS: atom_id res chain seq x y z
N MET A 1 -39.95 -10.25 3.87
CA MET A 1 -38.48 -10.30 4.01
C MET A 1 -38.20 -11.04 5.30
N GLN A 2 -37.58 -12.21 5.22
CA GLN A 2 -36.99 -12.82 6.41
C GLN A 2 -35.87 -11.89 6.88
N GLN A 3 -35.82 -11.57 8.17
CA GLN A 3 -34.68 -10.84 8.72
C GLN A 3 -33.49 -11.80 8.74
N GLU A 4 -32.43 -11.42 8.04
CA GLU A 4 -31.17 -12.16 8.02
C GLU A 4 -30.57 -12.12 9.44
N LYS A 5 -30.15 -13.28 9.95
CA LYS A 5 -29.53 -13.32 11.29
C LYS A 5 -28.12 -12.72 11.20
N PRO A 6 -27.74 -11.78 12.08
CA PRO A 6 -26.42 -11.16 12.03
C PRO A 6 -25.32 -12.16 12.41
N LEU A 7 -24.15 -11.99 11.78
CA LEU A 7 -22.92 -12.61 12.27
C LEU A 7 -22.39 -11.76 13.42
N THR A 8 -22.01 -12.40 14.52
CA THR A 8 -21.58 -11.70 15.73
C THR A 8 -20.36 -12.40 16.32
N ALA A 9 -19.78 -11.82 17.37
CA ALA A 9 -18.73 -12.48 18.14
C ALA A 9 -19.15 -13.87 18.67
N GLU A 10 -20.45 -14.14 18.85
CA GLU A 10 -20.95 -15.45 19.31
C GLU A 10 -20.92 -16.52 18.22
N THR A 11 -20.89 -16.14 16.94
CA THR A 11 -20.82 -17.12 15.85
C THR A 11 -19.38 -17.48 15.50
N VAL A 12 -18.39 -16.68 15.93
CA VAL A 12 -16.96 -16.93 15.70
C VAL A 12 -16.53 -18.26 16.35
N GLY A 13 -15.82 -19.08 15.60
CA GLY A 13 -15.38 -20.42 15.98
C GLY A 13 -16.47 -21.50 15.88
N HIS A 14 -17.67 -21.15 15.40
CA HIS A 14 -18.79 -22.07 15.28
C HIS A 14 -19.17 -22.33 13.82
N PHE A 15 -19.67 -23.54 13.56
CA PHE A 15 -20.35 -23.86 12.31
C PHE A 15 -21.67 -23.09 12.22
N LEU A 16 -21.90 -22.48 11.06
CA LEU A 16 -23.12 -21.77 10.73
C LEU A 16 -24.06 -22.76 10.07
N ASP A 17 -25.25 -22.96 10.64
CA ASP A 17 -26.23 -23.89 10.09
C ASP A 17 -27.04 -23.24 8.94
N GLU A 18 -27.32 -24.02 7.89
CA GLU A 18 -28.04 -23.56 6.69
C GLU A 18 -29.47 -23.08 7.01
N ASP A 19 -30.13 -23.69 7.99
CA ASP A 19 -31.48 -23.29 8.39
C ASP A 19 -31.51 -21.88 9.01
N THR A 20 -30.44 -21.48 9.70
CA THR A 20 -30.31 -20.18 10.37
C THR A 20 -29.66 -19.12 9.49
N PHE A 21 -28.72 -19.49 8.61
CA PHE A 21 -28.01 -18.59 7.71
C PHE A 21 -28.20 -18.97 6.23
N PRO A 22 -29.44 -19.17 5.75
CA PRO A 22 -29.69 -19.68 4.41
C PRO A 22 -29.16 -18.76 3.30
N ASP A 23 -29.09 -17.47 3.58
CA ASP A 23 -28.60 -16.44 2.67
C ASP A 23 -27.10 -16.62 2.34
N LEU A 24 -26.27 -17.04 3.30
CA LEU A 24 -24.85 -17.32 3.06
C LEU A 24 -24.67 -18.49 2.10
N TYR A 25 -25.45 -19.55 2.31
CA TYR A 25 -25.45 -20.74 1.47
C TYR A 25 -25.96 -20.42 0.06
N GLU A 26 -27.00 -19.59 -0.05
CA GLU A 26 -27.49 -19.14 -1.35
C GLU A 26 -26.44 -18.33 -2.11
N GLN A 27 -25.78 -17.36 -1.47
CA GLN A 27 -24.75 -16.54 -2.09
C GLN A 27 -23.59 -17.38 -2.63
N VAL A 28 -23.06 -18.30 -1.83
CA VAL A 28 -21.88 -19.08 -2.21
C VAL A 28 -22.23 -20.22 -3.17
N TRP A 29 -23.29 -20.98 -2.90
CA TRP A 29 -23.57 -22.22 -3.64
C TRP A 29 -24.49 -22.04 -4.83
N ASN A 30 -25.46 -21.13 -4.76
CA ASN A 30 -26.37 -20.88 -5.87
C ASN A 30 -25.87 -19.76 -6.78
N GLN A 31 -25.30 -18.69 -6.19
CA GLN A 31 -24.84 -17.52 -6.95
C GLN A 31 -23.34 -17.55 -7.27
N GLY A 32 -22.57 -18.41 -6.58
CA GLY A 32 -21.13 -18.55 -6.80
C GLY A 32 -20.29 -17.40 -6.21
N ASN A 33 -20.87 -16.55 -5.37
CA ASN A 33 -20.22 -15.39 -4.80
C ASN A 33 -19.40 -15.81 -3.58
N ARG A 34 -18.07 -15.67 -3.67
CA ARG A 34 -17.16 -15.90 -2.53
C ARG A 34 -16.90 -14.64 -1.71
N TYR A 35 -17.18 -13.47 -2.27
CA TYR A 35 -16.99 -12.17 -1.65
C TYR A 35 -18.21 -11.32 -1.97
N PHE A 36 -18.91 -10.85 -0.96
CA PHE A 36 -20.16 -10.12 -1.15
C PHE A 36 -20.49 -9.21 0.03
N ALA A 37 -21.26 -8.17 -0.25
CA ALA A 37 -21.87 -7.32 0.77
C ALA A 37 -23.18 -7.97 1.24
N ARG A 38 -23.36 -8.08 2.56
CA ARG A 38 -24.52 -8.70 3.18
C ARG A 38 -25.27 -7.65 4.02
N PRO A 39 -26.57 -7.42 3.77
CA PRO A 39 -27.35 -6.51 4.60
C PRO A 39 -27.53 -7.09 6.01
N GLY A 40 -27.17 -6.30 7.01
CA GLY A 40 -27.34 -6.60 8.42
C GLY A 40 -28.62 -5.99 9.02
N GLU A 41 -28.63 -5.88 10.36
CA GLU A 41 -29.70 -5.19 11.08
C GLU A 41 -29.52 -3.66 11.01
N ASN A 42 -30.62 -2.89 11.11
CA ASN A 42 -30.62 -1.42 11.18
C ASN A 42 -29.96 -0.68 9.99
N ASP A 43 -30.19 -1.16 8.76
CA ASP A 43 -29.58 -0.62 7.53
C ASP A 43 -28.04 -0.65 7.54
N HIS A 44 -27.45 -1.51 8.37
CA HIS A 44 -26.03 -1.82 8.30
C HIS A 44 -25.75 -2.81 7.17
N THR A 45 -24.56 -2.73 6.59
CA THR A 45 -24.08 -3.67 5.58
C THR A 45 -22.69 -4.14 5.96
N ASP A 46 -22.55 -5.46 6.11
CA ASP A 46 -21.32 -6.14 6.44
C ASP A 46 -20.68 -6.74 5.18
N LEU A 47 -19.38 -6.99 5.20
CA LEU A 47 -18.64 -7.62 4.11
C LEU A 47 -18.33 -9.06 4.48
N ILE A 48 -18.59 -10.00 3.58
CA ILE A 48 -18.33 -11.43 3.77
C ILE A 48 -17.23 -11.87 2.81
N ILE A 49 -16.24 -12.60 3.35
CA ILE A 49 -15.17 -13.24 2.58
C ILE A 49 -15.17 -14.74 2.92
N VAL A 50 -15.34 -15.59 1.90
CA VAL A 50 -15.44 -17.04 2.07
C VAL A 50 -14.21 -17.73 1.47
N PHE A 51 -13.35 -18.24 2.34
CA PHE A 51 -12.17 -19.04 2.02
C PHE A 51 -12.54 -20.49 1.68
N GLN A 52 -11.65 -21.20 0.97
CA GLN A 52 -11.88 -22.61 0.66
C GLN A 52 -11.78 -23.47 1.90
N ASP A 53 -10.85 -23.15 2.80
CA ASP A 53 -10.65 -23.78 4.10
C ASP A 53 -9.95 -22.81 5.08
N ILE A 54 -9.70 -23.29 6.30
CA ILE A 54 -9.02 -22.51 7.35
C ILE A 54 -7.51 -22.32 7.04
N GLU A 55 -6.89 -23.21 6.27
CA GLU A 55 -5.48 -23.10 5.90
C GLU A 55 -5.28 -21.94 4.91
N ASP A 56 -6.16 -21.81 3.92
CA ASP A 56 -6.24 -20.68 2.98
C ASP A 56 -6.42 -19.35 3.71
N PHE A 57 -7.30 -19.31 4.72
CA PHE A 57 -7.43 -18.14 5.59
C PHE A 57 -6.11 -17.82 6.29
N SER A 58 -5.47 -18.82 6.90
CA SER A 58 -4.23 -18.64 7.67
C SER A 58 -3.08 -18.14 6.79
N ALA A 59 -3.00 -18.60 5.54
CA ALA A 59 -2.04 -18.11 4.55
C ALA A 59 -2.34 -16.67 4.09
N SER A 60 -3.61 -16.24 4.18
CA SER A 60 -4.10 -14.96 3.69
C SER A 60 -4.27 -13.89 4.78
N THR A 61 -4.09 -14.23 6.06
CA THR A 61 -4.39 -13.33 7.20
C THR A 61 -3.30 -13.31 8.27
N GLU A 62 -2.20 -12.64 7.96
CA GLU A 62 -1.21 -12.17 8.95
C GLU A 62 -1.13 -10.63 9.01
N SER A 63 -2.04 -9.89 8.35
CA SER A 63 -1.78 -8.50 7.99
C SER A 63 -2.99 -7.58 8.03
N LYS A 64 -2.72 -6.27 8.01
CA LYS A 64 -3.72 -5.19 7.99
C LYS A 64 -4.65 -5.30 6.78
N ILE A 65 -5.94 -5.09 7.00
CA ILE A 65 -6.94 -4.93 5.94
C ILE A 65 -7.01 -3.47 5.47
N VAL A 66 -7.18 -3.27 4.17
CA VAL A 66 -7.45 -1.97 3.54
C VAL A 66 -8.61 -2.12 2.58
N ILE A 67 -9.52 -1.16 2.57
CA ILE A 67 -10.59 -1.07 1.57
C ILE A 67 -10.19 -0.05 0.49
N ASP A 68 -10.28 -0.46 -0.77
CA ASP A 68 -10.09 0.37 -1.96
C ASP A 68 -11.36 0.33 -2.84
N PHE A 69 -11.55 1.34 -3.69
CA PHE A 69 -12.64 1.36 -4.65
C PHE A 69 -12.09 1.45 -6.06
N LYS A 70 -12.57 0.59 -6.97
CA LYS A 70 -12.24 0.64 -8.39
C LYS A 70 -13.49 0.62 -9.22
N ARG A 71 -13.49 1.32 -10.35
CA ARG A 71 -14.61 1.30 -11.30
C ARG A 71 -14.15 0.66 -12.61
N HIS A 72 -15.00 -0.17 -13.19
CA HIS A 72 -14.80 -0.70 -14.52
C HIS A 72 -16.15 -0.86 -15.22
N LYS A 73 -16.37 -0.01 -16.24
CA LYS A 73 -17.65 0.08 -16.98
C LYS A 73 -18.81 0.41 -16.03
N ASP A 74 -19.86 -0.41 -16.04
CA ASP A 74 -21.06 -0.24 -15.22
C ASP A 74 -20.93 -0.90 -13.83
N LYS A 75 -19.71 -1.32 -13.44
CA LYS A 75 -19.43 -1.94 -12.15
C LYS A 75 -18.47 -1.12 -11.32
N LEU A 76 -18.78 -1.01 -10.04
CA LEU A 76 -17.91 -0.50 -8.99
C LEU A 76 -17.50 -1.67 -8.10
N PHE A 77 -16.23 -1.77 -7.78
CA PHE A 77 -15.65 -2.81 -6.95
C PHE A 77 -15.14 -2.18 -5.66
N LEU A 78 -15.64 -2.66 -4.53
CA LEU A 78 -15.00 -2.46 -3.23
C LEU A 78 -14.00 -3.61 -3.06
N ILE A 79 -12.70 -3.32 -3.04
CA ILE A 79 -11.67 -4.34 -2.92
C ILE A 79 -11.15 -4.33 -1.49
N VAL A 80 -11.30 -5.45 -0.80
CA VAL A 80 -10.69 -5.68 0.51
C VAL A 80 -9.30 -6.27 0.27
N TRP A 81 -8.24 -5.51 0.54
CA TRP A 81 -6.85 -5.94 0.40
C TRP A 81 -6.33 -6.48 1.72
N THR A 82 -5.78 -7.69 1.70
CA THR A 82 -4.98 -8.24 2.80
C THR A 82 -3.50 -8.14 2.43
N LEU A 83 -2.74 -7.37 3.22
CA LEU A 83 -1.34 -7.07 2.96
C LEU A 83 -0.36 -8.17 3.43
N THR A 84 -0.70 -9.44 3.21
CA THR A 84 0.10 -10.58 3.68
C THR A 84 1.37 -10.82 2.89
N ASP A 85 1.30 -10.70 1.57
CA ASP A 85 2.45 -10.63 0.68
C ASP A 85 2.43 -9.26 0.00
N PRO A 86 3.34 -8.34 0.34
CA PRO A 86 3.32 -7.03 -0.28
C PRO A 86 3.79 -7.05 -1.75
N GLU A 87 4.43 -8.12 -2.25
CA GLU A 87 4.71 -8.27 -3.69
C GLU A 87 3.46 -8.69 -4.48
N ASN A 88 2.56 -9.45 -3.84
CA ASN A 88 1.30 -9.91 -4.43
C ASN A 88 0.15 -9.77 -3.42
N PRO A 89 -0.31 -8.54 -3.12
CA PRO A 89 -1.37 -8.33 -2.15
C PRO A 89 -2.62 -9.06 -2.63
N LEU A 90 -3.23 -9.84 -1.74
CA LEU A 90 -4.46 -10.56 -2.05
C LEU A 90 -5.63 -9.57 -1.93
N GLY A 91 -6.37 -9.40 -3.02
CA GLY A 91 -7.55 -8.55 -3.10
C GLY A 91 -8.81 -9.38 -3.21
N PHE A 92 -9.82 -9.04 -2.41
CA PHE A 92 -11.15 -9.63 -2.44
C PHE A 92 -12.14 -8.61 -3.01
N PRO A 93 -12.41 -8.64 -4.32
CA PRO A 93 -13.27 -7.66 -4.97
C PRO A 93 -14.74 -7.98 -4.72
N ILE A 94 -15.48 -7.00 -4.20
CA ILE A 94 -16.92 -7.02 -3.97
C ILE A 94 -17.58 -6.12 -5.01
N PRO A 95 -18.27 -6.68 -6.02
CA PRO A 95 -18.86 -5.92 -7.11
C PRO A 95 -20.21 -5.30 -6.71
N PHE A 96 -20.46 -4.09 -7.20
CA PHE A 96 -21.71 -3.35 -7.17
C PHE A 96 -22.04 -2.90 -8.60
N GLU A 97 -23.25 -3.19 -9.07
CA GLU A 97 -23.71 -2.73 -10.37
C GLU A 97 -24.25 -1.29 -10.24
N ILE A 98 -23.67 -0.35 -10.99
CA ILE A 98 -24.01 1.07 -10.89
C ILE A 98 -25.45 1.32 -11.38
N SER A 99 -25.90 0.55 -12.37
CA SER A 99 -27.25 0.63 -12.88
C SER A 99 -28.31 -0.02 -11.97
N ASP A 100 -27.90 -0.76 -10.94
CA ASP A 100 -28.82 -1.36 -9.96
C ASP A 100 -28.98 -0.46 -8.72
N PRO A 101 -30.16 0.17 -8.52
CA PRO A 101 -30.40 1.03 -7.36
C PRO A 101 -30.25 0.32 -6.02
N VAL A 102 -30.50 -0.99 -5.95
CA VAL A 102 -30.39 -1.76 -4.71
C VAL A 102 -28.93 -1.96 -4.32
N GLU A 103 -28.08 -2.29 -5.29
CA GLU A 103 -26.63 -2.40 -5.05
C GLU A 103 -26.02 -1.06 -4.68
N MET A 104 -26.44 0.02 -5.35
CA MET A 104 -25.98 1.37 -5.01
C MET A 104 -26.43 1.81 -3.62
N GLN A 105 -27.65 1.47 -3.20
CA GLN A 105 -28.11 1.72 -1.83
C GLN A 105 -27.29 0.94 -0.79
N ARG A 106 -26.87 -0.29 -1.09
CA ARG A 106 -25.98 -1.07 -0.21
C ARG A 106 -24.61 -0.41 -0.09
N LEU A 107 -24.05 0.04 -1.21
CA LEU A 107 -22.79 0.78 -1.20
C LEU A 107 -22.91 2.06 -0.36
N GLU A 108 -23.99 2.83 -0.52
CA GLU A 108 -24.25 4.02 0.31
C GLU A 108 -24.36 3.67 1.80
N SER A 109 -25.03 2.57 2.15
CA SER A 109 -25.05 2.04 3.51
C SER A 109 -23.63 1.81 4.01
N ILE A 110 -22.79 1.07 3.27
CA ILE A 110 -21.37 0.83 3.61
C ILE A 110 -20.64 2.14 3.93
N LEU A 111 -20.74 3.11 3.03
CA LEU A 111 -20.03 4.39 3.15
C LEU A 111 -20.54 5.28 4.29
N SER A 112 -21.82 5.16 4.63
CA SER A 112 -22.43 5.95 5.71
C SER A 112 -22.06 5.46 7.11
N GLN A 113 -21.62 4.21 7.24
CA GLN A 113 -21.28 3.61 8.52
C GLN A 113 -19.96 4.13 9.06
N GLU A 114 -19.87 4.28 10.39
CA GLU A 114 -18.59 4.60 11.04
C GLU A 114 -17.60 3.44 10.96
N LYS A 115 -18.13 2.22 11.03
CA LYS A 115 -17.39 0.96 10.99
C LYS A 115 -18.12 -0.01 10.09
N VAL A 116 -17.38 -0.72 9.27
CA VAL A 116 -17.87 -1.81 8.43
C VAL A 116 -17.28 -3.09 8.97
N TRP A 117 -18.13 -4.06 9.31
CA TRP A 117 -17.65 -5.37 9.73
C TRP A 117 -17.27 -6.20 8.52
N ILE A 118 -16.15 -6.89 8.63
CA ILE A 118 -15.64 -7.84 7.65
C ILE A 118 -15.59 -9.19 8.35
N HIS A 119 -16.38 -10.15 7.85
CA HIS A 119 -16.47 -11.50 8.39
C HIS A 119 -15.79 -12.49 7.46
N SER A 120 -14.82 -13.21 8.00
CA SER A 120 -14.09 -14.28 7.31
C SER A 120 -14.70 -15.63 7.65
N LEU A 121 -15.19 -16.32 6.63
CA LEU A 121 -15.75 -17.66 6.72
C LEU A 121 -14.84 -18.65 5.99
N ALA A 122 -14.82 -19.91 6.40
CA ALA A 122 -14.23 -20.99 5.61
C ALA A 122 -15.29 -22.03 5.32
N VAL A 123 -15.14 -22.72 4.19
CA VAL A 123 -15.84 -23.97 3.94
C VAL A 123 -15.07 -25.08 4.63
N GLU A 124 -15.79 -25.90 5.38
CA GLU A 124 -15.25 -27.07 6.05
C GLU A 124 -16.01 -28.32 5.60
N LYS A 125 -15.72 -29.45 6.23
CA LYS A 125 -16.35 -30.74 5.90
C LYS A 125 -17.87 -30.63 5.80
N ASP A 126 -18.41 -31.36 4.82
CA ASP A 126 -19.84 -31.42 4.50
C ASP A 126 -20.43 -30.08 4.01
N ASP A 127 -19.61 -29.24 3.35
CA ASP A 127 -19.98 -27.95 2.75
C ASP A 127 -20.57 -26.95 3.76
N GLN A 128 -20.21 -27.10 5.03
CA GLN A 128 -20.65 -26.21 6.09
C GLN A 128 -19.71 -25.03 6.26
N PHE A 129 -20.26 -23.84 6.53
CA PHE A 129 -19.43 -22.69 6.86
C PHE A 129 -19.01 -22.72 8.33
N ILE A 130 -17.75 -22.41 8.59
CA ILE A 130 -17.28 -22.00 9.91
C ILE A 130 -16.98 -20.51 9.88
N HIS A 131 -17.46 -19.77 10.87
CA HIS A 131 -17.08 -18.37 11.03
C HIS A 131 -15.73 -18.30 11.74
N ILE A 132 -14.69 -17.86 11.03
CA ILE A 132 -13.32 -17.90 11.52
C ILE A 132 -13.02 -16.68 12.38
N PHE A 133 -13.32 -15.49 11.82
CA PHE A 133 -12.88 -14.22 12.39
C PHE A 133 -13.77 -13.07 11.90
N SER A 134 -13.85 -12.02 12.72
CA SER A 134 -14.50 -10.75 12.36
C SER A 134 -13.60 -9.59 12.75
N GLU A 135 -13.48 -8.60 11.87
CA GLU A 135 -12.86 -7.32 12.21
C GLU A 135 -13.71 -6.14 11.76
N ALA A 136 -13.58 -5.03 12.48
CA ALA A 136 -14.26 -3.79 12.15
C ALA A 136 -13.27 -2.86 11.45
N TYR A 137 -13.59 -2.46 10.23
CA TYR A 137 -12.83 -1.50 9.45
C TYR A 137 -13.48 -0.11 9.57
N GLU A 138 -12.70 0.89 10.01
CA GLU A 138 -13.14 2.28 10.05
C GLU A 138 -12.84 2.94 8.69
N LEU A 139 -13.88 3.22 7.90
CA LEU A 139 -13.68 3.95 6.65
C LEU A 139 -13.25 5.39 6.95
N PRO A 140 -12.16 5.88 6.32
CA PRO A 140 -11.77 7.28 6.40
C PRO A 140 -12.90 8.22 5.94
N GLU A 141 -13.08 9.34 6.65
CA GLU A 141 -14.17 10.29 6.39
C GLU A 141 -14.18 10.84 4.95
N ALA A 142 -13.00 10.97 4.33
CA ALA A 142 -12.84 11.39 2.94
C ALA A 142 -13.45 10.40 1.93
N GLU A 143 -13.56 9.12 2.29
CA GLU A 143 -14.08 8.05 1.43
C GLU A 143 -15.57 7.78 1.67
N ARG A 144 -16.18 8.40 2.69
CA ARG A 144 -17.61 8.22 3.01
C ARG A 144 -18.58 8.97 2.08
N ASN A 145 -18.07 9.67 1.07
CA ASN A 145 -18.87 10.46 0.15
C ASN A 145 -18.93 9.81 -1.23
N ILE A 146 -20.09 9.25 -1.58
CA ILE A 146 -20.29 8.51 -2.83
C ILE A 146 -20.16 9.39 -4.08
N GLU A 147 -20.57 10.66 -4.02
CA GLU A 147 -20.45 11.59 -5.14
C GLU A 147 -18.97 11.88 -5.44
N LYS A 148 -18.16 12.11 -4.40
CA LYS A 148 -16.71 12.28 -4.54
C LYS A 148 -16.01 11.02 -5.01
N LEU A 149 -16.43 9.85 -4.52
CA LEU A 149 -15.90 8.57 -5.01
C LEU A 149 -16.22 8.40 -6.50
N GLN A 150 -17.45 8.67 -6.92
CA GLN A 150 -17.83 8.57 -8.33
C GLN A 150 -17.08 9.60 -9.21
N GLU A 151 -16.90 10.84 -8.76
CA GLU A 151 -16.09 11.85 -9.46
C GLU A 151 -14.63 11.41 -9.60
N ASN A 152 -14.02 10.92 -8.51
CA ASN A 152 -12.63 10.45 -8.50
C ASN A 152 -12.46 9.24 -9.44
N LEU A 153 -13.38 8.28 -9.39
CA LEU A 153 -13.32 7.05 -10.18
C LEU A 153 -13.64 7.26 -11.66
N SER A 154 -14.52 8.21 -11.99
CA SER A 154 -14.82 8.57 -13.39
C SER A 154 -13.63 9.26 -14.07
N SER A 155 -12.78 9.93 -13.28
CA SER A 155 -11.52 10.52 -13.75
C SER A 155 -10.43 9.48 -14.02
N THR A 156 -10.62 8.24 -13.52
CA THR A 156 -9.67 7.12 -13.63
C THR A 156 -10.05 6.10 -14.73
N GLU A 157 -11.15 6.32 -15.48
CA GLU A 157 -11.64 5.40 -16.52
C GLU A 157 -10.77 5.34 -17.79
N GLU A 158 -9.75 6.19 -17.91
CA GLU A 158 -8.69 6.04 -18.93
C GLU A 158 -7.65 5.02 -18.45
N GLU A 159 -7.93 3.74 -18.74
CA GLU A 159 -6.96 2.63 -18.82
C GLU A 159 -5.84 2.61 -17.76
N GLN A 160 -6.13 2.08 -16.56
CA GLN A 160 -5.06 1.49 -15.75
C GLN A 160 -4.69 0.08 -16.31
N GLU A 161 -4.06 0.05 -17.49
CA GLU A 161 -2.80 -0.70 -17.56
C GLU A 161 -1.90 -0.10 -16.45
N GLU A 162 -0.95 -0.83 -15.88
CA GLU A 162 0.10 -0.17 -15.08
C GLU A 162 0.85 0.80 -16.00
N ALA A 163 0.27 1.99 -16.22
CA ALA A 163 0.84 3.03 -17.03
C ALA A 163 2.17 3.33 -16.36
N ALA A 164 3.25 3.24 -17.15
CA ALA A 164 4.57 3.58 -16.69
C ALA A 164 4.48 4.92 -15.92
N PRO A 165 5.18 5.05 -14.78
CA PRO A 165 5.09 6.24 -13.95
C PRO A 165 5.20 7.50 -14.81
N GLU A 166 4.30 8.45 -14.60
CA GLU A 166 4.31 9.70 -15.37
C GLU A 166 5.69 10.35 -15.23
N GLU A 167 6.35 10.64 -16.36
CA GLU A 167 7.65 11.30 -16.35
C GLU A 167 7.47 12.81 -16.20
N VAL A 168 8.07 13.38 -15.17
CA VAL A 168 7.97 14.81 -14.85
C VAL A 168 9.36 15.42 -14.66
N ASP A 169 9.54 16.66 -15.09
CA ASP A 169 10.82 17.35 -14.94
C ASP A 169 11.09 17.67 -13.46
N ALA A 170 12.21 17.18 -12.93
CA ALA A 170 12.62 17.42 -11.54
C ALA A 170 12.78 18.92 -11.20
N ASN A 171 12.91 19.81 -12.19
CA ASN A 171 12.93 21.26 -11.99
C ASN A 171 11.65 21.80 -11.33
N GLN A 172 10.53 21.06 -11.39
CA GLN A 172 9.29 21.45 -10.72
C GLN A 172 9.35 21.34 -9.19
N LEU A 173 10.29 20.54 -8.65
CA LEU A 173 10.48 20.39 -7.22
C LEU A 173 10.93 21.73 -6.62
N THR A 174 10.50 22.06 -5.41
CA THR A 174 10.92 23.28 -4.70
C THR A 174 12.25 23.08 -3.97
N ASP A 175 13.00 24.15 -3.74
CA ASP A 175 14.26 24.08 -2.96
C ASP A 175 14.01 23.57 -1.53
N GLN A 176 12.83 23.88 -0.98
CA GLN A 176 12.41 23.38 0.32
C GLN A 176 12.32 21.86 0.32
N GLN A 177 11.65 21.25 -0.66
CA GLN A 177 11.57 19.78 -0.79
C GLN A 177 12.95 19.14 -0.95
N LEU A 178 13.83 19.76 -1.75
CA LEU A 178 15.16 19.23 -2.02
C LEU A 178 16.11 19.27 -0.80
N THR A 179 15.81 20.11 0.20
CA THR A 179 16.62 20.32 1.40
C THR A 179 16.03 19.66 2.65
N GLN A 180 14.99 18.83 2.50
CA GLN A 180 14.35 18.11 3.59
C GLN A 180 15.28 17.06 4.21
N MET A 181 15.06 16.79 5.50
CA MET A 181 15.54 15.58 6.14
C MET A 181 14.81 14.37 5.55
N GLY A 182 15.51 13.23 5.48
CA GLY A 182 14.93 11.98 5.07
C GLY A 182 15.43 10.81 5.91
N PHE A 183 14.69 9.70 5.82
CA PHE A 183 15.09 8.41 6.37
C PHE A 183 15.75 7.58 5.27
N GLY A 184 17.02 7.22 5.47
CA GLY A 184 17.82 6.42 4.54
C GLY A 184 17.87 4.96 4.98
N TYR A 185 17.70 4.03 4.05
CA TYR A 185 17.88 2.60 4.24
C TYR A 185 19.14 2.16 3.49
N ALA A 186 20.20 1.87 4.23
CA ALA A 186 21.49 1.49 3.66
C ALA A 186 21.56 -0.02 3.42
N LEU A 187 21.95 -0.40 2.21
CA LEU A 187 22.04 -1.78 1.71
C LEU A 187 23.46 -2.12 1.29
N ASP A 188 23.90 -3.35 1.56
CA ASP A 188 25.14 -3.91 1.01
C ASP A 188 24.97 -4.28 -0.47
N PHE A 189 25.15 -3.29 -1.33
CA PHE A 189 24.96 -3.44 -2.76
C PHE A 189 26.06 -4.29 -3.40
N SER A 190 27.28 -4.25 -2.86
CA SER A 190 28.35 -5.16 -3.30
C SER A 190 27.96 -6.63 -3.12
N SER A 191 27.38 -7.00 -1.99
CA SER A 191 26.89 -8.38 -1.79
C SER A 191 25.74 -8.71 -2.73
N MET A 192 24.86 -7.75 -3.04
CA MET A 192 23.76 -7.96 -4.00
C MET A 192 24.32 -8.24 -5.39
N ILE A 193 25.18 -7.35 -5.92
CA ILE A 193 25.82 -7.50 -7.24
C ILE A 193 26.57 -8.83 -7.32
N ALA A 194 27.33 -9.21 -6.29
CA ALA A 194 28.10 -10.46 -6.31
C ALA A 194 27.21 -11.71 -6.41
N LYS A 195 25.98 -11.66 -5.88
CA LYS A 195 25.06 -12.81 -5.84
C LYS A 195 24.22 -12.94 -7.11
N GLN A 196 23.70 -11.83 -7.64
CA GLN A 196 22.68 -11.83 -8.70
C GLN A 196 23.07 -10.99 -9.94
N GLY A 197 24.19 -10.26 -9.89
CA GLY A 197 24.56 -9.32 -10.94
C GLY A 197 23.95 -7.93 -10.71
N GLU A 198 24.49 -6.94 -11.42
CA GLU A 198 24.16 -5.53 -11.18
C GLU A 198 22.72 -5.19 -11.57
N GLN A 199 22.26 -5.62 -12.74
CA GLN A 199 20.92 -5.34 -13.22
C GLN A 199 19.85 -5.94 -12.28
N GLU A 200 19.97 -7.23 -11.95
CA GLU A 200 19.03 -7.90 -11.03
C GLU A 200 19.07 -7.27 -9.62
N ALA A 201 20.23 -6.75 -9.18
CA ALA A 201 20.32 -6.02 -7.94
C ALA A 201 19.60 -4.67 -7.97
N GLN A 202 19.70 -3.92 -9.07
CA GLN A 202 18.94 -2.69 -9.25
C GLN A 202 17.43 -2.95 -9.32
N GLU A 203 17.01 -3.97 -10.07
CA GLU A 203 15.61 -4.38 -10.17
C GLU A 203 15.04 -4.81 -8.81
N HIS A 204 15.82 -5.55 -8.00
CA HIS A 204 15.38 -5.95 -6.66
C HIS A 204 15.17 -4.76 -5.72
N VAL A 205 16.09 -3.78 -5.74
CA VAL A 205 15.92 -2.55 -4.93
C VAL A 205 14.74 -1.73 -5.44
N MET A 206 14.56 -1.64 -6.76
CA MET A 206 13.44 -0.90 -7.33
C MET A 206 12.10 -1.55 -7.01
N SER A 207 12.03 -2.88 -7.07
CA SER A 207 10.86 -3.66 -6.66
C SER A 207 10.51 -3.37 -5.19
N ALA A 208 11.49 -3.36 -4.29
CA ALA A 208 11.30 -2.98 -2.89
C ALA A 208 10.79 -1.53 -2.73
N VAL A 209 11.30 -0.58 -3.51
CA VAL A 209 10.78 0.81 -3.54
C VAL A 209 9.32 0.84 -3.97
N LEU A 210 8.99 0.19 -5.09
CA LEU A 210 7.64 0.16 -5.64
C LEU A 210 6.66 -0.55 -4.70
N GLN A 211 7.11 -1.62 -4.03
CA GLN A 211 6.37 -2.34 -3.01
C GLN A 211 6.00 -1.41 -1.84
N ALA A 212 6.97 -0.67 -1.31
CA ALA A 212 6.72 0.30 -0.25
C ALA A 212 5.77 1.42 -0.70
N ILE A 213 5.91 1.92 -1.93
CA ILE A 213 5.00 2.94 -2.48
C ILE A 213 3.59 2.38 -2.65
N THR A 214 3.47 1.12 -3.08
CA THR A 214 2.18 0.42 -3.20
C THR A 214 1.50 0.32 -1.84
N MET A 215 2.25 -0.04 -0.81
CA MET A 215 1.76 -0.03 0.58
C MET A 215 1.36 1.38 1.05
N ILE A 216 2.00 2.46 0.59
CA ILE A 216 1.58 3.85 0.86
C ILE A 216 0.28 4.19 0.13
N LYS A 217 0.19 3.84 -1.16
CA LYS A 217 -1.00 4.05 -1.99
C LYS A 217 -2.22 3.37 -1.36
N TYR A 218 -2.02 2.20 -0.77
CA TYR A 218 -3.03 1.44 -0.06
C TYR A 218 -2.95 1.61 1.47
N HIS A 219 -2.31 2.65 1.99
CA HIS A 219 -2.22 2.79 3.45
C HIS A 219 -3.62 3.09 4.03
N PRO A 220 -4.05 2.51 5.18
CA PRO A 220 -5.41 2.74 5.72
C PRO A 220 -5.69 4.20 6.09
N GLN A 221 -4.66 4.96 6.45
CA GLN A 221 -4.78 6.38 6.77
C GLN A 221 -4.66 7.27 5.51
N ALA A 222 -5.70 8.05 5.21
CA ALA A 222 -5.81 8.88 3.99
C ALA A 222 -4.75 9.99 3.88
N ASN A 223 -4.29 10.51 5.02
CA ASN A 223 -3.19 11.47 5.10
C ASN A 223 -1.84 10.88 4.65
N ILE A 224 -1.64 9.56 4.76
CA ILE A 224 -0.46 8.87 4.23
C ILE A 224 -0.63 8.61 2.73
N ARG A 225 -1.82 8.15 2.29
CA ARG A 225 -2.12 7.94 0.85
C ARG A 225 -1.98 9.19 0.00
N THR A 226 -2.33 10.34 0.55
CA THR A 226 -2.27 11.64 -0.15
C THR A 226 -1.00 12.43 0.19
N SER A 227 -0.10 11.87 1.00
CA SER A 227 1.15 12.52 1.38
C SER A 227 2.05 12.79 0.17
N GLN A 228 2.86 13.83 0.29
CA GLN A 228 3.91 14.11 -0.67
C GLN A 228 5.24 13.58 -0.14
N LEU A 229 5.92 12.77 -0.95
CA LEU A 229 7.23 12.21 -0.63
C LEU A 229 8.14 12.18 -1.86
N LEU A 230 9.44 12.24 -1.60
CA LEU A 230 10.48 12.06 -2.59
C LEU A 230 11.31 10.83 -2.22
N VAL A 231 11.56 9.99 -3.23
CA VAL A 231 12.48 8.87 -3.14
C VAL A 231 13.81 9.31 -3.74
N TRP A 232 14.86 9.18 -2.97
CA TRP A 232 16.23 9.49 -3.37
C TRP A 232 17.08 8.24 -3.36
N VAL A 233 18.09 8.22 -4.21
CA VAL A 233 19.08 7.16 -4.23
C VAL A 233 20.47 7.77 -4.22
N SER A 234 21.35 7.19 -3.41
CA SER A 234 22.79 7.44 -3.46
C SER A 234 23.54 6.12 -3.47
N GLN A 235 24.60 6.06 -4.27
CA GLN A 235 25.58 4.98 -4.22
C GLN A 235 26.90 5.56 -3.71
N GLN A 236 27.46 4.95 -2.67
CA GLN A 236 28.72 5.38 -2.06
C GLN A 236 29.67 4.20 -1.92
N ASN A 237 30.96 4.46 -2.09
CA ASN A 237 32.00 3.48 -1.80
C ASN A 237 32.49 3.69 -0.37
N GLU A 238 32.24 2.72 0.51
CA GLU A 238 32.76 2.72 1.87
C GLU A 238 33.80 1.61 2.05
N ARG A 239 34.67 1.76 3.05
CA ARG A 239 35.58 0.69 3.44
C ARG A 239 34.94 -0.13 4.56
N THR A 240 34.87 -1.44 4.37
CA THR A 240 34.45 -2.37 5.42
C THR A 240 35.45 -2.35 6.57
N ALA A 241 35.07 -2.95 7.72
CA ALA A 241 35.97 -3.12 8.86
C ALA A 241 37.27 -3.89 8.51
N GLU A 242 37.25 -4.68 7.43
CA GLU A 242 38.37 -5.47 6.92
C GLU A 242 39.21 -4.70 5.88
N GLY A 243 38.82 -3.46 5.55
CA GLY A 243 39.56 -2.55 4.66
C GLY A 243 39.23 -2.72 3.17
N GLU A 244 38.30 -3.61 2.82
CA GLU A 244 37.80 -3.80 1.46
C GLU A 244 36.83 -2.68 1.06
N LEU A 245 36.84 -2.30 -0.21
CA LEU A 245 35.88 -1.34 -0.75
C LEU A 245 34.55 -2.06 -1.01
N ALA A 246 33.51 -1.64 -0.30
CA ALA A 246 32.14 -2.07 -0.51
C ALA A 246 31.30 -0.91 -1.06
N GLN A 247 30.41 -1.23 -1.98
CA GLN A 247 29.40 -0.33 -2.49
C GLN A 247 28.18 -0.40 -1.60
N LEU A 248 27.84 0.74 -1.02
CA LEU A 248 26.60 0.95 -0.30
C LEU A 248 25.61 1.66 -1.20
N LEU A 249 24.41 1.11 -1.30
CA LEU A 249 23.27 1.79 -1.89
C LEU A 249 22.36 2.25 -0.76
N THR A 250 22.03 3.54 -0.73
CA THR A 250 21.09 4.09 0.25
C THR A 250 19.89 4.65 -0.47
N VAL A 251 18.70 4.17 -0.10
CA VAL A 251 17.41 4.72 -0.54
C VAL A 251 16.91 5.65 0.55
N TYR A 252 16.74 6.94 0.26
CA TYR A 252 16.17 7.90 1.22
C TYR A 252 14.75 8.28 0.87
N ILE A 253 13.94 8.48 1.89
CA ILE A 253 12.58 8.99 1.79
C ILE A 253 12.48 10.31 2.54
N SER A 254 12.12 11.38 1.85
CA SER A 254 11.84 12.69 2.47
C SER A 254 10.38 13.07 2.26
N SER A 255 9.73 13.63 3.29
CA SER A 255 8.34 14.08 3.23
C SER A 255 8.16 15.39 4.00
N GLU A 256 7.23 16.24 3.54
CA GLU A 256 6.79 17.44 4.27
C GLU A 256 6.15 17.11 5.62
N HIS A 257 5.58 15.92 5.75
CA HIS A 257 4.92 15.44 6.95
C HIS A 257 5.73 14.34 7.63
N GLU A 258 6.99 14.62 7.94
CA GLU A 258 7.91 13.70 8.63
C GLU A 258 7.25 13.08 9.88
N GLU A 259 6.40 13.83 10.57
CA GLU A 259 5.62 13.41 11.75
C GLU A 259 4.71 12.19 11.49
N LEU A 260 4.13 12.09 10.28
CA LEU A 260 3.30 10.94 9.88
C LEU A 260 4.13 9.66 9.76
N PHE A 261 5.44 9.81 9.56
CA PHE A 261 6.41 8.72 9.46
C PHE A 261 7.31 8.63 10.72
N GLN A 262 7.05 9.39 11.79
CA GLN A 262 7.93 9.51 12.97
C GLN A 262 7.40 8.90 14.28
N LEU A 263 6.21 8.27 14.31
CA LEU A 263 5.61 7.70 15.54
C LEU A 263 6.34 6.44 16.11
N TRP A 264 7.65 6.34 15.95
CA TRP A 264 8.44 5.10 15.96
C TRP A 264 9.39 4.93 17.15
N THR A 265 8.93 5.14 18.38
CA THR A 265 9.73 4.69 19.56
C THR A 265 8.94 4.02 20.66
N SER A 266 7.62 3.86 20.56
CA SER A 266 6.85 3.23 21.65
C SER A 266 5.63 2.44 21.15
N ALA A 267 5.78 1.12 21.10
CA ALA A 267 4.72 0.13 21.36
C ALA A 267 3.56 -0.09 20.36
N ARG A 268 3.55 0.44 19.14
CA ARG A 268 2.61 -0.03 18.09
C ARG A 268 3.33 -0.25 16.76
N GLN A 269 3.42 -1.51 16.35
CA GLN A 269 3.86 -1.98 15.04
C GLN A 269 2.83 -1.62 13.96
N GLU A 270 2.58 -0.34 13.75
CA GLU A 270 1.97 0.12 12.52
C GLU A 270 3.12 0.52 11.59
N ALA A 271 3.69 -0.51 10.96
CA ALA A 271 4.94 -0.42 10.22
C ALA A 271 4.87 0.63 9.11
N ASP A 272 5.87 1.51 9.07
CA ASP A 272 6.14 2.31 7.89
C ASP A 272 6.35 1.39 6.69
N PRO A 273 5.63 1.62 5.58
CA PRO A 273 5.80 0.87 4.35
C PRO A 273 7.27 0.69 3.92
N PHE A 274 8.08 1.75 3.99
CA PHE A 274 9.48 1.66 3.61
C PHE A 274 10.28 0.82 4.62
N GLY A 275 10.09 1.07 5.92
CA GLY A 275 10.72 0.27 6.96
C GLY A 275 10.35 -1.22 6.89
N ALA A 276 9.07 -1.54 6.72
CA ALA A 276 8.58 -2.91 6.61
C ALA A 276 9.28 -3.69 5.51
N VAL A 277 9.42 -3.07 4.33
CA VAL A 277 10.06 -3.69 3.18
C VAL A 277 11.58 -3.72 3.36
N PHE A 278 12.23 -2.57 3.56
CA PHE A 278 13.68 -2.49 3.53
C PHE A 278 14.36 -3.21 4.71
N LEU A 279 13.77 -3.21 5.91
CA LEU A 279 14.35 -3.94 7.05
C LEU A 279 14.23 -5.46 6.88
N SER A 280 13.33 -5.95 6.03
CA SER A 280 13.18 -7.37 5.73
C SER A 280 14.25 -7.90 4.77
N LEU A 281 14.92 -7.01 4.03
CA LEU A 281 15.93 -7.39 3.06
C LEU A 281 17.18 -7.97 3.77
N PRO A 282 17.69 -9.13 3.35
CA PRO A 282 18.89 -9.73 3.96
C PRO A 282 20.15 -8.84 3.88
N GLN A 283 20.18 -7.91 2.92
CA GLN A 283 21.30 -7.00 2.68
C GLN A 283 21.14 -5.66 3.40
N PHE A 284 20.09 -5.49 4.20
CA PHE A 284 19.91 -4.33 5.03
C PHE A 284 21.01 -4.21 6.08
N LEU A 285 21.58 -3.01 6.19
CA LEU A 285 22.66 -2.72 7.14
C LEU A 285 22.20 -1.81 8.27
N THR A 286 21.62 -0.66 7.93
CA THR A 286 21.22 0.34 8.94
C THR A 286 20.21 1.34 8.37
N THR A 287 19.49 1.99 9.28
CA THR A 287 18.69 3.18 9.01
C THR A 287 19.48 4.44 9.35
N LEU A 288 19.37 5.46 8.52
CA LEU A 288 20.01 6.76 8.66
C LEU A 288 18.93 7.84 8.71
N ARG A 289 19.16 8.92 9.45
CA ARG A 289 18.28 10.10 9.44
C ARG A 289 19.13 11.32 9.09
N GLU A 290 19.14 11.68 7.82
CA GLU A 290 20.09 12.64 7.25
C GLU A 290 19.43 13.42 6.10
N LYS A 291 20.07 14.47 5.59
CA LYS A 291 19.59 15.15 4.37
C LYS A 291 20.12 14.45 3.13
N PRO A 292 19.27 13.89 2.25
CA PRO A 292 19.72 13.12 1.09
C PRO A 292 20.63 13.94 0.17
N LEU A 293 20.31 15.22 -0.02
CA LEU A 293 21.11 16.15 -0.81
C LEU A 293 22.54 16.26 -0.29
N GLU A 294 22.75 16.43 1.02
CA GLU A 294 24.09 16.56 1.60
C GLU A 294 24.95 15.29 1.39
N LYS A 295 24.30 14.15 1.16
CA LYS A 295 24.92 12.85 0.89
C LYS A 295 25.13 12.55 -0.59
N GLY A 296 24.87 13.52 -1.48
CA GLY A 296 25.04 13.34 -2.91
C GLY A 296 23.95 12.47 -3.56
N SER A 297 22.80 12.33 -2.91
CA SER A 297 21.67 11.55 -3.44
C SER A 297 20.95 12.29 -4.56
N TYR A 298 20.40 11.56 -5.53
CA TYR A 298 19.52 12.12 -6.54
C TYR A 298 18.07 11.71 -6.27
N PRO A 299 17.09 12.63 -6.40
CA PRO A 299 15.69 12.29 -6.28
C PRO A 299 15.26 11.61 -7.58
N ILE A 300 14.79 10.36 -7.49
CA ILE A 300 14.42 9.58 -8.67
C ILE A 300 12.91 9.50 -8.86
N MET A 301 12.13 9.62 -7.78
CA MET A 301 10.67 9.55 -7.84
C MET A 301 10.02 10.57 -6.91
N GLU A 302 8.85 11.06 -7.32
CA GLU A 302 7.92 11.81 -6.49
C GLU A 302 6.63 11.01 -6.37
N PHE A 303 6.15 10.82 -5.15
CA PHE A 303 4.78 10.39 -4.92
C PHE A 303 3.99 11.56 -4.36
N LYS A 304 2.88 11.90 -5.02
CA LYS A 304 2.08 13.08 -4.71
C LYS A 304 0.62 12.82 -5.08
N ALA A 305 -0.28 13.08 -4.14
CA ALA A 305 -1.72 12.95 -4.35
C ALA A 305 -2.16 11.56 -4.87
N GLY A 306 -1.50 10.48 -4.40
CA GLY A 306 -1.83 9.10 -4.78
C GLY A 306 -1.15 8.60 -6.06
N GLU A 307 -0.38 9.46 -6.74
CA GLU A 307 0.29 9.15 -8.00
C GLU A 307 1.80 9.06 -7.80
N LEU A 308 2.42 8.06 -8.43
CA LEU A 308 3.86 7.92 -8.52
C LEU A 308 4.35 8.50 -9.85
N ARG A 309 5.37 9.35 -9.77
CA ARG A 309 5.97 10.04 -10.92
C ARG A 309 7.47 9.80 -10.96
N HIS A 310 8.00 9.54 -12.14
CA HIS A 310 9.43 9.40 -12.38
C HIS A 310 10.04 10.77 -12.66
N LEU A 311 11.12 11.12 -11.96
CA LEU A 311 11.76 12.43 -12.08
C LEU A 311 12.83 12.40 -13.17
N GLN A 312 12.62 13.17 -14.23
CA GLN A 312 13.65 13.40 -15.25
C GLN A 312 14.70 14.37 -14.73
N LEU A 313 15.95 13.91 -14.70
CA LEU A 313 17.10 14.66 -14.20
C LEU A 313 17.83 15.35 -15.35
N SER A 314 17.70 16.67 -15.45
CA SER A 314 18.42 17.47 -16.44
C SER A 314 19.77 17.97 -15.90
N ASP A 315 20.66 18.39 -16.79
CA ASP A 315 21.91 19.07 -16.41
C ASP A 315 21.65 20.34 -15.59
N GLN A 316 20.59 21.07 -15.94
CA GLN A 316 20.16 22.25 -15.19
C GLN A 316 19.74 21.87 -13.77
N PHE A 317 19.02 20.77 -13.61
CA PHE A 317 18.63 20.25 -12.31
C PHE A 317 19.84 19.81 -11.49
N ARG A 318 20.82 19.13 -12.09
CA ARG A 318 22.09 18.80 -11.43
C ARG A 318 22.82 20.05 -10.93
N LEU A 319 22.90 21.11 -11.75
CA LEU A 319 23.49 22.38 -11.33
C LEU A 319 22.72 23.06 -10.19
N ARG A 320 21.40 22.87 -10.13
CA ARG A 320 20.58 23.33 -9.01
C ARG A 320 20.83 22.52 -7.74
N LEU A 321 20.94 21.19 -7.82
CA LEU A 321 21.36 20.36 -6.68
C LEU A 321 22.74 20.80 -6.18
N ALA A 322 23.67 21.07 -7.11
CA ALA A 322 24.99 21.58 -6.79
C ALA A 322 24.95 22.91 -6.03
N SER A 323 24.07 23.84 -6.41
CA SER A 323 23.97 25.14 -5.74
C SER A 323 23.31 25.08 -4.36
N LEU A 324 22.43 24.10 -4.14
CA LEU A 324 21.77 23.85 -2.86
C LEU A 324 22.60 22.97 -1.92
N TRP A 325 23.61 22.26 -2.44
CA TRP A 325 24.43 21.34 -1.67
C TRP A 325 25.25 22.07 -0.61
N ASN A 326 25.16 21.58 0.63
CA ASN A 326 25.87 22.11 1.79
C ASN A 326 26.52 21.00 2.64
N GLY A 327 26.88 19.88 1.99
CA GLY A 327 27.54 18.75 2.63
C GLY A 327 29.03 18.99 2.89
N GLN A 328 29.71 17.97 3.41
CA GLN A 328 31.17 18.00 3.60
C GLN A 328 31.91 17.38 2.41
N GLY A 329 33.04 17.96 2.02
CA GLY A 329 33.91 17.42 0.97
C GLY A 329 33.78 18.12 -0.37
N ALA A 330 34.06 17.39 -1.45
CA ALA A 330 33.83 17.88 -2.81
C ALA A 330 32.35 17.76 -3.16
N ASN A 331 31.81 18.77 -3.85
CA ASN A 331 30.40 18.76 -4.26
C ASN A 331 30.18 17.64 -5.30
N PRO A 332 29.37 16.60 -4.97
CA PRO A 332 29.21 15.42 -5.82
C PRO A 332 28.46 15.73 -7.12
N TYR A 333 27.74 16.85 -7.18
CA TYR A 333 26.97 17.27 -8.35
C TYR A 333 27.79 18.10 -9.36
N LEU A 334 29.00 18.51 -8.99
CA LEU A 334 29.93 19.27 -9.85
C LEU A 334 31.07 18.41 -10.40
N ALA A 335 31.14 17.14 -10.05
CA ALA A 335 32.18 16.25 -10.56
C ALA A 335 31.99 16.07 -12.07
N GLU A 336 32.99 16.50 -12.86
CA GLU A 336 33.07 16.22 -14.28
C GLU A 336 33.03 14.69 -14.49
N GLU A 337 32.27 14.25 -15.50
CA GLU A 337 32.28 12.86 -15.98
C GLU A 337 33.74 12.39 -16.11
N GLN A 338 34.13 11.36 -15.35
CA GLN A 338 35.36 10.62 -15.59
C GLN A 338 35.06 9.37 -16.41
#